data_AF-A0A3M2C306-F1
#
_entry.id   AF-A0A3M2C306-F1
#
_cell.length_a   1.000
_cell.length_b   1.000
_cell.length_c   1.000
_cell.angle_alpha   90.00
_cell.angle_beta   90.00
_cell.angle_gamma   90.00
#
_symmetry.space_group_name_H-M   'P 1'
#
loop_
_entity.id
_entity.type
_entity.pdbx_description
1 polymer ?
#
loop_
_entity_poly.entity_id
_entity_poly.type
_entity_poly.pdbx_seq_one_letter_code
_entity_poly.pdbx_strand_id
1 'polypeptide(L)'
;MPLAAHPQTKQRFERVSRLVEGFESPFGLELLATVHWVATREDAETDEAVVAETYAWGRHKQQFSARQIHLAIRVLAEHGWIRRTVT
;
A
#
# COMPACT_ATOMS: atom_id res chain seq x y z
N MET A 1 18.91 -1.27 27.41
CA MET A 1 18.96 0.14 26.94
C MET A 1 17.66 0.43 26.20
N PRO A 2 16.75 1.27 26.74
CA PRO A 2 15.40 1.40 26.21
C PRO A 2 15.36 2.36 25.00
N LEU A 3 14.42 2.11 24.09
CA LEU A 3 14.19 2.72 22.76
C LEU A 3 13.89 4.24 22.76
N ALA A 4 14.26 4.98 23.80
CA ALA A 4 14.01 6.42 23.94
C ALA A 4 14.88 7.31 23.04
N ALA A 5 15.85 6.74 22.31
CA ALA A 5 16.88 7.51 21.59
C ALA A 5 16.48 8.02 20.18
N HIS A 6 15.34 7.61 19.61
CA HIS A 6 15.00 7.97 18.21
C HIS A 6 13.50 8.24 17.97
N PRO A 7 12.98 9.43 18.36
CA PRO A 7 11.56 9.78 18.17
C PRO A 7 11.11 9.71 16.70
N GLN A 8 11.98 10.01 15.74
CA GLN A 8 11.69 9.89 14.31
C GLN A 8 11.50 8.43 13.85
N THR A 9 12.30 7.50 14.39
CA THR A 9 12.17 6.07 14.09
C THR A 9 10.84 5.53 14.65
N LYS A 10 10.46 5.96 15.85
CA LYS A 10 9.17 5.59 16.45
C LYS A 10 7.99 6.09 15.61
N GLN A 11 8.03 7.34 15.14
CA GLN A 11 6.97 7.90 14.30
C GLN A 11 6.83 7.19 12.95
N ARG A 12 7.95 6.85 12.29
CA ARG A 12 7.93 6.07 11.03
C ARG A 12 7.36 4.68 11.26
N PHE A 13 7.76 4.03 12.35
CA PHE A 13 7.24 2.73 12.74
C PHE A 13 5.73 2.78 12.97
N GLU A 14 5.25 3.70 13.82
CA GLU A 14 3.81 3.87 14.09
C GLU A 14 3.01 4.16 12.81
N ARG A 15 3.58 4.93 11.87
CA ARG A 15 2.93 5.20 10.58
C ARG A 15 2.75 3.94 9.75
N VAL A 16 3.75 3.06 9.72
CA VAL A 16 3.66 1.76 9.03
C VAL A 16 2.73 0.83 9.78
N SER A 17 2.83 0.74 11.11
CA SER A 17 1.94 -0.10 11.93
C SER A 17 0.47 0.24 11.70
N ARG A 18 0.12 1.52 11.61
CA ARG A 18 -1.25 1.96 11.28
C ARG A 18 -1.67 1.60 9.86
N LEU A 19 -0.75 1.63 8.90
CA LEU A 19 -1.07 1.29 7.51
C LEU A 19 -1.38 -0.19 7.33
N VAL A 20 -0.66 -1.06 8.04
CA VAL A 20 -0.74 -2.52 7.85
C VAL A 20 -1.84 -3.17 8.69
N GLU A 21 -2.58 -2.40 9.49
CA GLU A 21 -3.72 -2.88 10.25
C GLU A 21 -4.79 -3.44 9.29
N GLY A 22 -5.16 -4.72 9.46
CA GLY A 22 -6.03 -5.46 8.55
C GLY A 22 -5.34 -6.08 7.32
N PHE A 23 -4.02 -5.93 7.18
CA PHE A 23 -3.18 -6.47 6.09
C PHE A 23 -1.95 -7.25 6.60
N GLU A 24 -1.93 -7.68 7.86
CA GLU A 24 -0.74 -8.17 8.55
C GLU A 24 -0.22 -9.52 8.02
N SER A 25 -1.07 -10.26 7.31
CA SER A 25 -0.66 -11.51 6.65
C SER A 25 0.39 -11.25 5.56
N PRO A 26 1.26 -12.23 5.22
CA PRO A 26 2.20 -12.10 4.11
C PRO A 26 1.53 -11.65 2.80
N PHE A 27 0.34 -12.20 2.52
CA PHE A 27 -0.48 -11.83 1.36
C PHE A 27 -0.93 -10.36 1.40
N GLY A 28 -1.40 -9.89 2.56
CA GLY A 28 -1.86 -8.50 2.74
C GLY A 28 -0.71 -7.50 2.63
N LEU A 29 0.44 -7.79 3.23
CA LEU A 29 1.62 -6.95 3.14
C LEU A 29 2.15 -6.88 1.70
N GLU A 30 2.15 -8.00 0.99
CA GLU A 30 2.55 -8.04 -0.41
C GLU A 30 1.63 -7.18 -1.28
N LEU A 31 0.31 -7.28 -1.06
CA LEU A 31 -0.69 -6.46 -1.74
C LEU A 31 -0.44 -4.96 -1.50
N LEU A 32 -0.34 -4.53 -0.23
CA LEU A 32 -0.08 -3.12 0.11
C LEU A 32 1.22 -2.60 -0.52
N ALA A 33 2.30 -3.37 -0.41
CA ALA A 33 3.59 -2.98 -0.96
C ALA A 33 3.57 -2.88 -2.49
N THR A 34 2.91 -3.82 -3.16
CA THR A 34 2.78 -3.83 -4.63
C THR A 34 1.96 -2.63 -5.09
N VAL A 35 0.78 -2.42 -4.53
CA VAL A 35 -0.12 -1.32 -4.91
C VAL A 35 0.52 0.04 -4.64
N HIS A 36 1.17 0.21 -3.47
CA HIS A 36 1.90 1.43 -3.16
C HIS A 36 3.02 1.71 -4.17
N TRP A 37 3.79 0.69 -4.54
CA TRP A 37 4.86 0.85 -5.52
C TRP A 37 4.30 1.29 -6.89
N VAL A 38 3.26 0.62 -7.39
CA VAL A 38 2.64 0.93 -8.69
C VAL A 38 2.09 2.35 -8.70
N ALA A 39 1.33 2.72 -7.67
CA ALA A 39 0.69 4.02 -7.56
C ALA A 39 1.67 5.19 -7.33
N THR A 40 2.93 4.93 -6.96
CA THR A 40 3.93 5.97 -6.70
C THR A 40 5.02 6.09 -7.76
N ARG A 41 5.25 5.04 -8.56
CA ARG A 41 6.39 4.99 -9.50
C ARG A 41 6.02 4.86 -10.97
N GLU A 42 4.88 4.28 -11.30
CA GLU A 42 4.50 4.00 -12.70
C GLU A 42 3.58 5.06 -13.30
N ASP A 43 3.47 6.24 -12.67
CA ASP A 43 2.55 7.31 -13.10
C ASP A 43 1.10 6.82 -13.28
N ALA A 44 0.73 5.74 -12.59
CA ALA A 44 -0.62 5.24 -12.59
C ALA A 44 -1.49 6.26 -11.82
N GLU A 45 -2.15 7.14 -12.58
CA GLU A 45 -2.97 8.23 -12.04
C GLU A 45 -4.41 7.79 -11.72
N THR A 46 -4.90 6.69 -12.32
CA THR A 46 -6.25 6.15 -12.08
C THR A 46 -6.21 4.82 -11.34
N ASP A 47 -7.32 4.45 -10.71
CA ASP A 47 -7.40 3.20 -9.94
C ASP A 47 -7.36 2.01 -10.92
N GLU A 48 -7.97 2.17 -12.10
CA GLU A 48 -7.93 1.21 -13.20
C GLU A 48 -6.50 1.00 -13.72
N ALA A 49 -5.71 2.08 -13.84
CA ALA A 49 -4.31 1.98 -14.22
C ALA A 49 -3.51 1.20 -13.17
N VAL A 50 -3.74 1.46 -11.87
CA VAL A 50 -3.07 0.71 -10.80
C VAL A 50 -3.43 -0.78 -10.84
N VAL A 51 -4.69 -1.12 -11.12
CA VAL A 51 -5.10 -2.52 -11.30
C VAL A 51 -4.41 -3.15 -12.50
N ALA A 52 -4.42 -2.49 -13.66
CA ALA A 52 -3.79 -2.99 -14.88
C ALA A 52 -2.28 -3.21 -14.70
N GLU A 53 -1.58 -2.22 -14.16
CA GLU A 53 -0.13 -2.29 -13.91
C GLU A 53 0.23 -3.32 -12.84
N THR A 54 -0.62 -3.49 -11.81
CA THR A 54 -0.45 -4.57 -10.83
C THR A 54 -0.48 -5.95 -11.51
N TYR A 55 -1.34 -6.16 -12.50
CA TYR A 55 -1.39 -7.42 -13.24
C TYR A 55 -0.27 -7.58 -14.27
N ALA A 56 0.25 -6.47 -14.81
CA ALA A 56 1.38 -6.45 -15.74
C ALA A 56 2.69 -6.92 -15.10
N TRP A 57 2.81 -6.81 -13.76
CA TRP A 57 3.96 -7.28 -12.98
C TRP A 57 4.18 -8.80 -12.98
N GLY A 58 3.24 -9.57 -13.53
CA GLY A 58 3.38 -10.98 -13.79
C GLY A 58 2.33 -11.85 -13.09
N ARG A 59 2.31 -13.14 -13.43
CA ARG A 59 1.25 -14.07 -13.01
C ARG A 59 1.05 -14.17 -11.50
N HIS A 60 2.11 -13.98 -10.70
CA HIS A 60 1.99 -14.01 -9.26
C HIS A 60 1.08 -12.89 -8.74
N LYS A 61 1.08 -11.70 -9.36
CA LYS A 61 0.27 -10.56 -8.91
C LYS A 61 -1.21 -10.66 -9.32
N GLN A 62 -1.53 -11.56 -10.26
CA GLN A 62 -2.91 -11.86 -10.66
C GLN A 62 -3.70 -12.63 -9.59
N GLN A 63 -3.05 -13.06 -8.51
CA GLN A 63 -3.74 -13.62 -7.34
C GLN A 63 -4.54 -12.57 -6.56
N PHE A 64 -4.20 -11.28 -6.71
CA PHE A 64 -4.95 -10.19 -6.10
C PHE A 64 -6.23 -9.94 -6.89
N SER A 65 -7.37 -9.96 -6.23
CA SER A 65 -8.62 -9.51 -6.88
C SER A 65 -8.59 -7.99 -7.07
N ALA A 66 -9.29 -7.52 -8.12
CA ALA A 66 -9.46 -6.08 -8.32
C ALA A 66 -10.03 -5.40 -7.06
N ARG A 67 -11.00 -6.03 -6.39
CA ARG A 67 -11.58 -5.52 -5.14
C ARG A 67 -10.54 -5.30 -4.04
N GLN A 68 -9.60 -6.24 -3.88
CA GLN A 68 -8.51 -6.11 -2.91
C GLN A 68 -7.54 -4.98 -3.28
N ILE A 69 -7.24 -4.82 -4.57
CA ILE A 69 -6.41 -3.71 -5.06
C ILE A 69 -7.08 -2.36 -4.75
N HIS A 70 -8.37 -2.19 -5.04
CA HIS A 70 -9.10 -0.97 -4.71
C HIS A 70 -9.14 -0.69 -3.20
N LEU A 71 -9.30 -1.73 -2.37
CA LEU A 71 -9.23 -1.56 -0.92
C LEU A 71 -7.84 -1.08 -0.48
N ALA A 72 -6.76 -1.64 -1.04
CA ALA A 72 -5.40 -1.20 -0.75
C ALA A 72 -5.16 0.25 -1.22
N ILE A 73 -5.64 0.65 -2.40
CA ILE A 73 -5.57 2.04 -2.90
C ILE A 73 -6.24 2.98 -1.89
N ARG A 74 -7.47 2.65 -1.46
CA ARG A 74 -8.21 3.45 -0.48
C ARG A 74 -7.45 3.61 0.84
N VAL A 75 -6.98 2.50 1.41
CA VAL A 75 -6.23 2.54 2.68
C VAL A 75 -4.93 3.34 2.54
N LEU A 76 -4.20 3.18 1.43
CA LEU A 76 -3.01 3.98 1.16
C LEU A 76 -3.33 5.47 1.04
N ALA A 77 -4.46 5.83 0.44
CA ALA A 77 -4.91 7.21 0.30
C ALA A 77 -5.37 7.81 1.63
N GLU A 78 -6.22 7.10 2.38
CA GLU A 78 -6.73 7.47 3.71
C GLU A 78 -5.58 7.71 4.70
N HIS A 79 -4.50 6.92 4.63
CA HIS A 79 -3.30 7.08 5.45
C HIS A 79 -2.24 8.01 4.85
N GLY A 80 -2.53 8.69 3.73
CA GLY A 80 -1.67 9.69 3.10
C GLY A 80 -0.35 9.14 2.54
N TRP A 81 -0.32 7.86 2.13
CA TRP A 81 0.82 7.24 1.46
C TRP A 81 0.80 7.44 -0.05
N ILE A 82 -0.38 7.63 -0.65
CA ILE A 82 -0.54 8.01 -2.05
C ILE A 82 -1.47 9.22 -2.17
N ARG A 83 -1.32 10.02 -3.23
CA ARG A 83 -2.19 11.16 -3.50
C ARG A 83 -3.36 10.70 -4.37
N ARG A 84 -4.47 10.33 -3.73
CA ARG A 84 -5.74 9.99 -4.39
C ARG A 84 -6.88 10.73 -3.73
N THR A 85 -7.87 11.16 -4.51
CA THR A 85 -9.13 11.70 -3.98
C THR A 85 -9.98 10.54 -3.46
N VAL A 86 -9.99 10.36 -2.13
CA VAL A 86 -10.96 9.49 -1.47
C VAL A 86 -12.32 10.18 -1.58
N THR A 87 -13.22 9.65 -2.41
CA THR A 87 -14.60 10.15 -2.56
C THR A 87 -15.56 9.33 -1.73
#